data_AF-A0A9X3NI33-F1
#
_entry.id   AF-A0A9X3NI33-F1
#
_cell.length_a   1.000
_cell.length_b   1.000
_cell.length_c   1.000
_cell.angle_alpha   90.00
_cell.angle_beta   90.00
_cell.angle_gamma   90.00
#
_symmetry.space_group_name_H-M   'P 1'
#
loop_
_entity.id
_entity.type
_entity.pdbx_description
1 polymer ?
#
loop_
_entity_poly.entity_id
_entity_poly.type
_entity_poly.pdbx_seq_one_letter_code
_entity_poly.pdbx_strand_id
1 'polypeptide(L)'
;MTTTLLRDLALLAGRVAVGVVFIAHGWQKLTESGPAGTAAGFAQMGVPLPTASAWFATFVELVGGAALVLGLATPVAGVLLALNMLGAFVLVHAGNGVFVAENGFELVLTLAAASLMLAAVGAGRFSLDRLVAPRLPGLARRETAGAAN
;
A
#
# COMPACT_ATOMS: atom_id res chain seq x y z
N MET A 1 -24.43 -15.00 -0.33
CA MET A 1 -24.15 -14.11 0.83
C MET A 1 -22.83 -14.46 1.54
N THR A 2 -22.53 -15.73 1.80
CA THR A 2 -21.29 -16.16 2.49
C THR A 2 -20.01 -15.84 1.73
N THR A 3 -20.03 -15.98 0.40
CA THR A 3 -18.90 -15.64 -0.49
C THR A 3 -18.53 -14.16 -0.46
N THR A 4 -19.52 -13.28 -0.26
CA THR A 4 -19.32 -11.82 -0.17
C THR A 4 -18.69 -11.43 1.16
N LEU A 5 -19.15 -12.02 2.28
CA LEU A 5 -18.55 -11.81 3.61
C LEU A 5 -17.10 -12.30 3.67
N LEU A 6 -16.80 -13.49 3.15
CA LEU A 6 -15.43 -13.98 3.12
C LEU A 6 -14.51 -13.05 2.33
N ARG A 7 -14.95 -12.60 1.15
CA ARG A 7 -14.20 -11.61 0.35
C ARG A 7 -13.94 -10.33 1.14
N ASP A 8 -14.96 -9.76 1.79
CA ASP A 8 -14.82 -8.53 2.56
C ASP A 8 -13.88 -8.68 3.76
N LEU A 9 -13.93 -9.82 4.45
CA LEU A 9 -13.01 -10.13 5.55
C LEU A 9 -11.58 -10.34 5.04
N ALA A 10 -11.39 -11.01 3.90
CA ALA A 10 -10.08 -11.20 3.29
C ALA A 10 -9.46 -9.85 2.86
N LEU A 11 -10.27 -8.94 2.29
CA LEU A 11 -9.81 -7.59 1.95
C LEU A 11 -9.45 -6.78 3.20
N LEU A 12 -10.26 -6.86 4.26
CA LEU A 12 -9.93 -6.21 5.53
C LEU A 12 -8.62 -6.76 6.12
N ALA A 13 -8.48 -8.08 6.20
CA ALA A 13 -7.30 -8.74 6.72
C ALA A 13 -6.05 -8.38 5.90
N GLY A 14 -6.15 -8.41 4.57
CA GLY A 14 -5.06 -8.00 3.67
C GLY A 14 -4.66 -6.54 3.87
N ARG A 15 -5.63 -5.63 3.95
CA ARG A 15 -5.37 -4.20 4.22
C ARG A 15 -4.69 -3.97 5.56
N VAL A 16 -5.16 -4.63 6.61
CA VAL A 16 -4.59 -4.50 7.95
C VAL A 16 -3.17 -5.06 7.99
N ALA A 17 -2.96 -6.29 7.50
CA ALA A 17 -1.66 -6.93 7.51
C ALA A 17 -0.61 -6.14 6.70
N VAL A 18 -0.92 -5.79 5.46
CA VAL A 18 -0.03 -5.01 4.60
C VAL A 18 0.19 -3.60 5.16
N GLY A 19 -0.88 -2.94 5.60
CA GLY A 19 -0.81 -1.59 6.14
C GLY A 19 0.01 -1.49 7.42
N VAL A 20 -0.10 -2.46 8.34
CA VAL A 20 0.71 -2.50 9.57
C VAL A 20 2.20 -2.64 9.27
N VAL A 21 2.58 -3.47 8.28
CA VAL A 21 3.98 -3.61 7.88
C VAL A 21 4.55 -2.28 7.36
N PHE A 22 3.79 -1.56 6.53
CA PHE A 22 4.20 -0.23 6.08
C PHE A 22 4.28 0.79 7.22
N ILE A 23 3.30 0.80 8.12
CA ILE A 23 3.33 1.69 9.29
C ILE A 23 4.57 1.40 10.14
N ALA A 24 4.90 0.13 10.38
CA ALA A 24 6.08 -0.24 11.15
C ALA A 24 7.36 0.28 10.49
N HIS A 25 7.55 0.04 9.19
CA HIS A 25 8.75 0.51 8.47
C HIS A 25 8.83 2.03 8.38
N GLY A 26 7.71 2.71 8.13
CA GLY A 26 7.68 4.16 8.11
C GLY A 26 7.91 4.76 9.50
N TRP A 27 7.39 4.14 10.56
CA TRP A 27 7.60 4.57 11.94
C TRP A 27 9.05 4.42 12.37
N GLN A 28 9.68 3.30 12.00
CA GLN A 28 11.09 3.05 12.19
C GLN A 28 11.94 4.13 11.51
N LYS A 29 11.63 4.48 10.24
CA LYS A 29 12.33 5.57 9.53
C LYS A 29 12.15 6.93 10.19
N LEU A 30 10.97 7.18 10.77
CA LEU A 30 10.68 8.46 11.43
C LEU A 30 11.32 8.59 12.81
N THR A 31 11.33 7.53 13.61
CA THR A 31 11.63 7.61 15.04
C THR A 31 12.90 6.88 15.47
N GLU A 32 13.20 5.71 14.90
CA GLU A 32 14.35 4.90 15.29
C GLU A 32 15.60 5.31 14.51
N SER A 33 15.54 5.26 13.18
CA SER A 33 16.60 5.80 12.32
C SER A 33 16.61 7.32 12.31
N GLY A 34 15.42 7.91 12.40
CA GLY A 34 15.19 9.31 12.08
C GLY A 34 15.40 9.63 10.60
N PRO A 35 14.82 10.73 10.08
CA PRO A 35 14.94 11.09 8.66
C PRO A 35 16.39 11.24 8.19
N ALA A 36 17.28 11.74 9.05
CA ALA A 36 18.70 11.88 8.74
C ALA A 36 19.42 10.53 8.69
N GLY A 37 19.12 9.60 9.61
CA GLY A 37 19.72 8.27 9.60
C GLY A 37 19.23 7.43 8.42
N THR A 38 17.94 7.51 8.08
CA THR A 38 17.41 6.88 6.86
C THR A 38 18.06 7.46 5.61
N ALA A 39 18.23 8.79 5.52
CA ALA A 39 18.92 9.42 4.40
C ALA A 39 20.39 8.96 4.29
N ALA A 40 21.10 8.83 5.42
CA ALA A 40 22.46 8.32 5.43
C ALA A 40 22.54 6.86 4.94
N GLY A 41 21.61 6.00 5.37
CA GLY A 41 21.51 4.62 4.87
C GLY A 41 21.20 4.56 3.37
N PHE A 42 20.27 5.39 2.90
CA PHE A 42 19.92 5.52 1.48
C PHE A 42 21.12 5.99 0.64
N ALA A 43 21.92 6.92 1.15
CA ALA A 43 23.14 7.37 0.48
C ALA A 43 24.17 6.23 0.34
N GLN A 44 24.35 5.41 1.38
CA GLN A 44 25.25 4.24 1.34
C GLN A 44 24.79 3.19 0.32
N MET A 45 23.48 3.03 0.16
CA MET A 45 22.88 2.12 -0.82
C MET A 45 22.84 2.70 -2.25
N GLY A 46 23.31 3.93 -2.47
CA GLY A 46 23.29 4.56 -3.80
C GLY A 46 21.91 5.07 -4.25
N VAL A 47 20.97 5.24 -3.33
CA VAL A 47 19.63 5.78 -3.63
C VAL A 47 19.76 7.26 -4.03
N PRO A 48 19.23 7.69 -5.19
CA PRO A 48 19.27 9.09 -5.60
C PRO A 48 18.52 10.01 -4.64
N LEU A 49 19.01 11.25 -4.50
CA LEU A 49 18.41 12.29 -3.64
C LEU A 49 18.07 11.75 -2.23
N PRO A 50 19.04 11.21 -1.48
CA PRO A 50 18.78 10.36 -0.31
C PRO A 50 17.88 11.01 0.74
N THR A 51 18.06 12.31 1.00
CA THR A 51 17.19 13.06 1.94
C THR A 51 15.75 13.15 1.47
N ALA A 52 15.53 13.46 0.18
CA ALA A 52 14.17 13.55 -0.37
C ALA A 52 13.51 12.18 -0.43
N SER A 53 14.25 11.16 -0.86
CA SER A 53 13.81 9.77 -0.91
C SER A 53 13.46 9.22 0.48
N ALA A 54 14.26 9.55 1.51
CA ALA A 54 13.98 9.16 2.89
C ALA A 54 12.66 9.74 3.40
N TRP A 55 12.42 11.05 3.19
CA TRP A 55 11.16 11.68 3.56
C TRP A 55 9.97 11.11 2.78
N PHE A 56 10.14 10.94 1.46
CA PHE A 56 9.11 10.36 0.60
C PHE A 56 8.72 8.95 1.08
N ALA A 57 9.69 8.05 1.24
CA ALA A 57 9.43 6.68 1.69
C ALA A 57 8.79 6.67 3.08
N THR A 58 9.29 7.47 4.01
CA THR A 58 8.75 7.57 5.38
C THR A 58 7.27 7.96 5.37
N PHE A 59 6.90 9.03 4.66
CA PHE A 59 5.52 9.50 4.62
C PHE A 59 4.60 8.58 3.81
N VAL A 60 5.06 8.06 2.68
CA VAL A 60 4.26 7.14 1.87
C VAL A 60 3.95 5.87 2.64
N GLU A 61 4.93 5.31 3.36
CA GLU A 61 4.73 4.10 4.16
C GLU A 61 3.84 4.36 5.39
N LEU A 62 4.09 5.45 6.14
CA LEU A 62 3.25 5.77 7.30
C LEU A 62 1.82 6.13 6.92
N VAL A 63 1.66 7.15 6.08
CA VAL A 63 0.35 7.69 5.73
C VAL A 63 -0.38 6.74 4.81
N GLY A 64 0.30 6.16 3.82
CA GLY A 64 -0.27 5.15 2.93
C GLY A 64 -0.65 3.88 3.68
N GLY A 65 0.19 3.40 4.60
CA GLY A 65 -0.11 2.25 5.45
C GLY A 65 -1.33 2.50 6.33
N ALA A 66 -1.40 3.65 7.02
CA ALA A 66 -2.55 4.05 7.81
C ALA A 66 -3.83 4.18 6.96
N ALA A 67 -3.73 4.82 5.80
CA ALA A 67 -4.84 4.92 4.85
C ALA A 67 -5.33 3.53 4.41
N LEU A 68 -4.43 2.59 4.15
CA LEU A 68 -4.77 1.22 3.78
C LEU A 68 -5.50 0.49 4.91
N VAL A 69 -5.00 0.55 6.15
CA VAL A 69 -5.65 -0.04 7.35
C VAL A 69 -7.08 0.49 7.51
N LEU A 70 -7.25 1.81 7.41
CA LEU A 70 -8.55 2.46 7.51
C LEU A 70 -9.45 2.19 6.28
N GLY A 71 -8.84 1.76 5.17
CA GLY A 71 -9.50 1.62 3.89
C GLY A 71 -9.98 2.98 3.39
N LEU A 72 -9.07 3.95 3.36
CA LEU A 72 -9.26 5.33 2.95
C LEU A 72 -8.41 5.61 1.70
N ALA A 73 -9.04 6.11 0.64
CA ALA A 73 -8.44 6.27 -0.68
C ALA A 73 -7.66 5.01 -1.13
N THR A 74 -8.19 3.81 -0.88
CA THR A 74 -7.47 2.53 -1.06
C THR A 74 -6.78 2.37 -2.42
N PRO A 75 -7.41 2.73 -3.56
CA PRO A 75 -6.74 2.67 -4.86
C PRO A 75 -5.49 3.56 -4.93
N VAL A 76 -5.57 4.78 -4.40
CA VAL A 76 -4.46 5.73 -4.41
C VAL A 76 -3.36 5.28 -3.46
N ALA A 77 -3.71 4.93 -2.23
CA ALA A 77 -2.77 4.45 -1.22
C ALA A 77 -2.02 3.20 -1.71
N GLY A 78 -2.75 2.21 -2.26
CA GLY A 78 -2.15 0.98 -2.75
C GLY A 78 -1.22 1.18 -3.95
N VAL A 79 -1.56 2.08 -4.90
CA VAL A 79 -0.65 2.42 -6.01
C VAL A 79 0.62 3.11 -5.51
N LEU A 80 0.51 4.08 -4.60
CA LEU A 80 1.67 4.79 -4.06
C LEU A 80 2.60 3.84 -3.28
N LEU A 81 2.03 2.97 -2.44
CA LEU A 81 2.79 1.95 -1.70
C LEU A 81 3.46 0.94 -2.65
N ALA A 82 2.75 0.51 -3.70
CA ALA A 82 3.31 -0.39 -4.70
C ALA A 82 4.50 0.24 -5.45
N LEU A 83 4.36 1.51 -5.87
CA LEU A 83 5.44 2.24 -6.53
C LEU A 83 6.63 2.47 -5.59
N ASN A 84 6.39 2.79 -4.32
CA ASN A 84 7.45 2.91 -3.31
C ASN A 84 8.26 1.60 -3.18
N MET A 85 7.57 0.46 -3.12
CA MET A 85 8.22 -0.86 -3.05
C MET A 85 8.91 -1.28 -4.35
N LEU A 86 8.36 -0.94 -5.52
CA LEU A 86 9.05 -1.15 -6.79
C LEU A 86 10.31 -0.30 -6.90
N GLY A 87 10.28 0.94 -6.40
CA GLY A 87 11.47 1.79 -6.28
C GLY A 87 12.54 1.15 -5.40
N ALA A 88 12.16 0.69 -4.21
CA ALA A 88 13.05 -0.04 -3.31
C ALA A 88 13.64 -1.29 -3.99
N PHE A 89 12.80 -2.07 -4.68
CA PHE A 89 13.25 -3.24 -5.42
C PHE A 89 14.33 -2.88 -6.44
N VAL A 90 14.04 -1.96 -7.37
CA VAL A 90 14.96 -1.61 -8.46
C VAL A 90 16.26 -1.01 -7.94
N LEU A 91 16.18 -0.16 -6.90
CA LEU A 91 17.33 0.60 -6.43
C LEU A 91 18.23 -0.17 -5.45
N VAL A 92 17.67 -1.10 -4.67
CA VAL A 92 18.37 -1.73 -3.54
C VAL A 92 18.39 -3.25 -3.60
N HIS A 93 17.30 -3.90 -4.04
CA HIS A 93 17.12 -5.34 -3.84
C HIS A 93 17.23 -6.19 -5.12
N ALA A 94 17.13 -5.60 -6.32
CA ALA A 94 17.07 -6.34 -7.58
C ALA A 94 18.35 -7.14 -7.90
N GLY A 95 19.50 -6.69 -7.38
CA GLY A 95 20.78 -7.40 -7.51
C GLY A 95 21.02 -8.49 -6.46
N ASN A 96 20.11 -8.63 -5.47
CA ASN A 96 20.28 -9.55 -4.34
C ASN A 96 19.51 -10.85 -4.57
N GLY A 97 19.66 -11.81 -3.65
CA GLY A 97 18.88 -13.05 -3.65
C GLY A 97 17.40 -12.83 -3.30
N VAL A 98 16.65 -13.92 -3.14
CA VAL A 98 15.23 -13.86 -2.79
C VAL A 98 15.05 -13.45 -1.32
N PHE A 99 15.79 -14.09 -0.42
CA PHE A 99 15.50 -14.08 1.01
C PHE A 99 15.88 -12.76 1.71
N VAL A 100 14.98 -12.25 2.55
CA VAL A 100 15.14 -10.99 3.28
C VAL A 100 16.33 -11.00 4.24
N ALA A 101 16.71 -12.17 4.75
CA ALA A 101 17.88 -12.35 5.60
C ALA A 101 19.18 -11.90 4.90
N GLU A 102 19.23 -12.01 3.57
CA GLU A 102 20.35 -11.62 2.72
C GLU A 102 20.07 -10.30 1.98
N ASN A 103 19.23 -9.44 2.56
CA ASN A 103 18.74 -8.20 1.94
C ASN A 103 18.02 -8.44 0.58
N GLY A 104 17.40 -9.62 0.43
CA GLY A 104 16.74 -10.04 -0.78
C GLY A 104 15.44 -9.32 -1.10
N PHE A 105 14.87 -9.62 -2.26
CA PHE A 105 13.72 -8.89 -2.79
C PHE A 105 12.33 -9.41 -2.35
N GLU A 106 12.25 -10.53 -1.63
CA GLU A 106 10.96 -11.20 -1.37
C GLU A 106 9.95 -10.28 -0.71
N LEU A 107 10.36 -9.52 0.31
CA LEU A 107 9.45 -8.68 1.08
C LEU A 107 8.96 -7.50 0.22
N VAL A 108 9.88 -6.80 -0.45
CA VAL A 108 9.53 -5.62 -1.26
C VAL A 108 8.63 -5.98 -2.44
N LEU A 109 8.91 -7.07 -3.16
CA LEU A 109 8.04 -7.50 -4.26
C LEU A 109 6.69 -8.01 -3.76
N THR A 110 6.66 -8.74 -2.64
CA THR A 110 5.40 -9.22 -2.06
C THR A 110 4.51 -8.06 -1.63
N LEU A 111 5.08 -7.05 -0.96
CA LEU A 111 4.36 -5.86 -0.56
C LEU A 111 3.92 -5.02 -1.77
N ALA A 112 4.75 -4.92 -2.81
CA ALA A 112 4.38 -4.24 -4.06
C ALA A 112 3.16 -4.91 -4.72
N ALA A 113 3.22 -6.22 -4.90
CA ALA A 113 2.15 -7.00 -5.52
C ALA A 113 0.86 -6.96 -4.69
N ALA A 114 0.96 -7.14 -3.37
CA ALA A 114 -0.20 -7.09 -2.48
C ALA A 114 -0.85 -5.69 -2.47
N SER A 115 -0.05 -4.63 -2.43
CA SER A 115 -0.57 -3.25 -2.46
C SER A 115 -1.26 -2.93 -3.78
N LEU A 116 -0.68 -3.36 -4.91
CA LEU A 116 -1.28 -3.19 -6.23
C LEU A 116 -2.57 -4.00 -6.38
N MET A 117 -2.60 -5.23 -5.86
CA MET A 117 -3.82 -6.04 -5.82
C MET A 117 -4.92 -5.35 -5.01
N LEU A 118 -4.61 -4.82 -3.82
CA LEU A 118 -5.56 -4.10 -2.99
C LEU A 118 -6.05 -2.82 -3.67
N ALA A 119 -5.17 -2.12 -4.41
CA ALA A 119 -5.57 -0.96 -5.20
C ALA A 119 -6.55 -1.32 -6.32
N ALA A 120 -6.31 -2.42 -7.01
CA ALA A 120 -7.12 -2.87 -8.14
C ALA A 120 -8.48 -3.47 -7.71
N VAL A 121 -8.49 -4.26 -6.63
CA VAL A 121 -9.70 -4.95 -6.15
C VAL A 121 -10.58 -4.04 -5.28
N GLY A 122 -9.99 -3.03 -4.64
CA GLY A 122 -10.67 -2.07 -3.78
C GLY A 122 -10.78 -2.52 -2.31
N ALA A 123 -11.37 -1.64 -1.49
CA ALA A 123 -11.25 -1.71 -0.02
C ALA A 123 -12.19 -2.72 0.69
N GLY A 124 -13.20 -3.22 0.00
CA GLY A 124 -14.28 -4.02 0.59
C GLY A 124 -15.23 -3.20 1.47
N ARG A 125 -16.26 -3.84 2.03
CA ARG A 125 -17.33 -3.12 2.77
C ARG A 125 -16.91 -2.53 4.12
N PHE A 126 -15.83 -3.04 4.71
CA PHE A 126 -15.30 -2.60 6.02
C PHE A 126 -14.25 -1.50 5.84
N SER A 127 -14.57 -0.48 5.04
CA SER A 127 -13.66 0.59 4.67
C SER A 127 -14.31 1.96 4.90
N LEU A 128 -13.46 2.98 5.08
CA LEU A 128 -13.89 4.38 5.15
C LEU A 128 -13.97 5.05 3.77
N ASP A 129 -13.61 4.38 2.67
CA ASP A 129 -13.71 4.87 1.29
C ASP A 129 -15.10 5.40 0.95
N ARG A 130 -16.14 4.78 1.52
CA ARG A 130 -17.54 5.22 1.39
C ARG A 130 -17.83 6.62 1.96
N LEU A 131 -16.95 7.16 2.79
CA LEU A 131 -17.04 8.52 3.34
C LEU A 131 -16.38 9.55 2.41
N VAL A 132 -15.46 9.12 1.55
CA VAL A 132 -14.70 10.00 0.65
C VAL A 132 -15.32 10.07 -0.74
N ALA A 133 -15.94 8.98 -1.21
CA ALA A 133 -16.69 8.96 -2.46
C ALA A 133 -18.20 8.85 -2.17
N PRO A 134 -18.99 9.94 -2.31
CA PRO A 134 -20.43 9.82 -2.44
C PRO A 134 -20.71 8.90 -3.63
N ARG A 135 -21.53 7.87 -3.44
CA ARG A 135 -22.03 7.07 -4.57
C ARG A 135 -22.58 8.04 -5.61
N LEU A 136 -21.98 8.13 -6.79
CA LEU A 136 -22.58 8.87 -7.90
C LEU A 136 -23.98 8.26 -8.12
N PRO A 137 -25.09 9.01 -7.92
CA PRO A 137 -26.45 8.46 -7.96
C PRO A 137 -26.95 8.00 -9.35
N GLY A 138 -26.06 7.70 -10.30
CA GLY A 138 -26.39 7.57 -11.72
C GLY A 138 -26.47 6.15 -12.29
N LEU A 139 -25.86 5.14 -11.65
CA LEU A 139 -25.71 3.81 -12.29
C LEU A 139 -26.63 2.73 -11.72
N ALA A 140 -27.31 2.97 -10.59
CA ALA A 140 -28.32 2.04 -10.05
C ALA A 140 -29.62 1.99 -10.89
N ARG A 141 -29.79 2.89 -11.87
CA ARG A 141 -31.02 3.01 -12.67
C ARG A 141 -30.97 2.24 -14.01
N ARG A 142 -29.88 1.53 -14.32
CA ARG A 142 -29.78 0.77 -15.58
C ARG A 142 -30.16 -0.70 -15.48
N GLU A 143 -30.21 -1.28 -14.27
CA GLU A 143 -30.63 -2.67 -14.10
C GLU A 143 -32.16 -2.84 -14.09
N THR A 144 -32.92 -1.84 -13.64
CA THR A 144 -34.39 -1.91 -13.63
C THR A 144 -35.04 -1.52 -14.96
N ALA A 145 -34.30 -0.87 -15.87
CA ALA A 145 -34.81 -0.45 -17.17
C ALA A 145 -34.64 -1.51 -18.27
N GLY A 146 -33.72 -2.47 -18.08
CA GLY A 146 -33.50 -3.58 -19.03
C GLY A 146 -34.40 -4.79 -18.79
N ALA A 147 -35.10 -4.87 -17.65
CA ALA A 147 -36.01 -5.97 -17.32
C ALA A 147 -37.48 -5.70 -17.70
N ALA A 148 -37.75 -4.58 -18.36
CA ALA A 148 -39.10 -4.11 -18.70
C ALA A 148 -39.38 -4.05 -20.22
N ASN A 149 -38.48 -4.57 -21.07
CA ASN A 149 -38.67 -4.70 -22.52
C ASN A 149 -38.47 -6.14 -22.97
#